data_AF-A0A6C0CRU8-F1
#
_entry.id   AF-A0A6C0CRU8-F1
#
_cell.length_a   1.000
_cell.length_b   1.000
_cell.length_c   1.000
_cell.angle_alpha   90.00
_cell.angle_beta   90.00
_cell.angle_gamma   90.00
#
_symmetry.space_group_name_H-M   'P 1'
#
loop_
_entity.id
_entity.type
_entity.pdbx_description
1 polymer ?
#
loop_
_entity_poly.entity_id
_entity_poly.type
_entity_poly.pdbx_seq_one_letter_code
_entity_poly.pdbx_strand_id
1 'polypeptide(L)'
;MYKTIMCDNMPVQIPDNGRMQCCGRGAAYDTTEYDCRNNIIHPKKETKGVDLNSRFTNIHEAFGQAACGSSVINIKTNLCCNGVINSWVGGANTMCCNTKAYDPTKNMCCSDGNTLLPMTSDPSMTACCGTGLYNPGKSMCCGGTVQPIIGTAANTGCCGTASYNLTNQMCSRGRIANK
;
A
#
# COMPACT_ATOMS: atom_id res chain seq x y z
N MET A 1 -10.89 0.78 -29.53
CA MET A 1 -9.65 1.01 -30.30
C MET A 1 -9.03 2.31 -29.79
N TYR A 2 -7.70 2.37 -29.68
CA TYR A 2 -6.96 3.55 -29.23
C TYR A 2 -6.24 4.17 -30.43
N LYS A 3 -6.07 5.50 -30.40
CA LYS A 3 -5.28 6.23 -31.39
C LYS A 3 -4.33 7.19 -30.69
N THR A 4 -3.27 7.57 -31.38
CA THR A 4 -2.32 8.57 -30.91
C THR A 4 -2.69 9.93 -31.48
N ILE A 5 -2.73 10.95 -30.64
CA ILE A 5 -2.84 12.36 -31.07
C ILE A 5 -1.65 13.15 -30.54
N MET A 6 -1.34 14.27 -31.18
CA MET A 6 -0.29 15.18 -30.72
C MET A 6 -0.92 16.34 -29.98
N CYS A 7 -0.61 16.48 -28.69
CA CYS A 7 -0.96 17.64 -27.89
C CYS A 7 0.35 18.38 -27.53
N ASP A 8 0.50 19.65 -27.93
CA ASP A 8 1.73 20.44 -27.70
C ASP A 8 3.03 19.71 -28.09
N ASN A 9 3.04 19.06 -29.26
CA ASN A 9 4.14 18.21 -29.74
C ASN A 9 4.46 16.97 -28.87
N MET A 10 3.60 16.63 -27.90
CA MET A 10 3.68 15.37 -27.15
C MET A 10 2.69 14.34 -27.70
N PRO A 11 3.13 13.10 -27.97
CA PRO A 11 2.24 12.02 -28.37
C PRO A 11 1.43 11.52 -27.17
N VAL A 12 0.10 11.55 -27.29
CA VAL A 12 -0.85 11.12 -26.27
C VAL A 12 -1.72 9.99 -26.83
N GLN A 13 -1.79 8.87 -26.12
CA GLN A 13 -2.71 7.77 -26.46
C GLN A 13 -4.11 8.10 -25.93
N ILE A 14 -5.10 8.05 -26.82
CA ILE A 14 -6.48 8.38 -26.51
C ILE A 14 -7.46 7.33 -27.05
N PRO A 15 -8.65 7.17 -26.46
CA PRO A 15 -9.71 6.37 -27.05
C PRO A 15 -10.16 6.95 -28.40
N ASP A 16 -10.41 6.08 -29.39
CA ASP A 16 -10.97 6.51 -30.68
C ASP A 16 -12.49 6.61 -30.62
N ASN A 17 -12.98 7.59 -29.85
CA ASN A 17 -14.40 7.82 -29.58
C ASN A 17 -14.92 9.20 -30.04
N GLY A 18 -14.05 10.02 -30.65
CA GLY A 18 -14.38 11.35 -31.17
C GLY A 18 -14.62 12.45 -30.13
N ARG A 19 -14.42 12.20 -28.83
CA ARG A 19 -14.74 13.15 -27.73
C ARG A 19 -13.52 13.75 -27.04
N MET A 20 -12.33 13.34 -27.45
CA MET A 20 -11.05 13.71 -26.85
C MET A 20 -10.52 15.02 -27.44
N GLN A 21 -10.09 15.95 -26.59
CA GLN A 21 -9.45 17.22 -26.98
C GLN A 21 -8.18 17.49 -26.17
N CYS A 22 -7.27 18.32 -26.69
CA CYS A 22 -6.06 18.71 -25.97
C CYS A 22 -6.32 19.90 -25.02
N CYS A 23 -5.64 19.95 -23.87
CA CYS A 23 -5.70 21.06 -22.91
C CYS A 23 -4.35 21.31 -22.24
N GLY A 24 -3.42 21.96 -22.95
CA GLY A 24 -2.14 22.42 -22.40
C GLY A 24 -1.18 21.32 -21.90
N ARG A 25 0.13 21.62 -21.91
CA ARG A 25 1.21 20.71 -21.45
C ARG A 25 1.07 19.28 -22.00
N GLY A 26 0.60 19.15 -23.24
CA GLY A 26 0.42 17.85 -23.88
C GLY A 26 -0.60 16.93 -23.20
N ALA A 27 -1.60 17.50 -22.55
CA ALA A 27 -2.72 16.78 -21.97
C ALA A 27 -3.86 16.60 -22.98
N ALA A 28 -4.54 15.44 -22.94
CA ALA A 28 -5.84 15.25 -23.58
C ALA A 28 -6.93 15.01 -22.52
N TYR A 29 -8.17 15.43 -22.77
CA TYR A 29 -9.34 15.31 -21.87
C TYR A 29 -10.63 14.96 -22.61
N ASP A 30 -11.59 14.35 -21.91
CA ASP A 30 -12.91 14.01 -22.46
C ASP A 30 -13.80 15.23 -22.33
N THR A 31 -14.24 15.77 -23.47
CA THR A 31 -15.11 16.94 -23.52
C THR A 31 -16.48 16.72 -22.91
N THR A 32 -16.89 15.48 -22.64
CA THR A 32 -18.17 15.19 -21.96
C THR A 32 -18.07 15.25 -20.43
N GLU A 33 -16.87 15.07 -19.88
CA GLU A 33 -16.64 15.00 -18.44
C GLU A 33 -15.85 16.20 -17.89
N TYR A 34 -15.03 16.85 -18.72
CA TYR A 34 -14.15 17.93 -18.30
C TYR A 34 -14.22 19.15 -19.24
N ASP A 35 -13.81 20.30 -18.71
CA ASP A 35 -13.59 21.57 -19.41
C ASP A 35 -12.10 21.91 -19.38
N CYS A 36 -11.61 22.63 -20.39
CA CYS A 36 -10.28 23.24 -20.36
C CYS A 36 -10.39 24.73 -20.04
N ARG A 37 -9.68 25.22 -19.02
CA ARG A 37 -9.59 26.66 -18.70
C ARG A 37 -8.14 26.99 -18.36
N ASN A 38 -7.56 27.99 -19.03
CA ASN A 38 -6.16 28.42 -18.81
C ASN A 38 -5.15 27.25 -18.84
N ASN A 39 -5.27 26.33 -19.80
CA ASN A 39 -4.41 25.13 -19.92
C ASN A 39 -4.51 24.16 -18.71
N ILE A 40 -5.61 24.22 -17.96
CA ILE A 40 -5.90 23.33 -16.84
C ILE A 40 -7.24 22.63 -17.12
N ILE A 41 -7.27 21.32 -16.89
CA ILE A 41 -8.46 20.48 -17.05
C ILE A 41 -9.28 20.57 -15.76
N HIS A 42 -10.54 20.99 -15.88
CA HIS A 42 -11.50 21.13 -14.79
C HIS A 42 -12.63 20.12 -14.95
N PRO A 43 -13.04 19.39 -13.89
CA PRO A 43 -14.18 18.51 -13.95
C PRO A 43 -15.49 19.31 -14.12
N LYS A 44 -16.39 18.84 -14.99
CA LYS A 44 -17.73 19.41 -15.17
C LYS A 44 -18.70 19.07 -14.04
N LYS A 45 -18.39 18.05 -13.25
CA LYS A 45 -19.17 17.63 -12.08
C LYS A 45 -18.26 17.45 -10.89
N GLU A 46 -18.69 17.91 -9.73
CA GLU A 46 -18.05 17.56 -8.46
C GLU A 46 -18.20 16.06 -8.21
N THR A 47 -17.22 15.27 -8.65
CA THR A 47 -17.05 13.92 -8.16
C THR A 47 -16.71 14.00 -6.69
N LYS A 48 -17.65 13.53 -5.85
CA LYS A 48 -17.53 13.40 -4.41
C LYS A 48 -16.19 12.75 -4.04
N GLY A 49 -15.30 13.59 -3.50
CA GLY A 49 -14.24 13.31 -2.53
C GLY A 49 -13.35 12.10 -2.73
N VAL A 50 -12.12 12.34 -3.16
CA VAL A 50 -10.94 11.65 -2.60
C VAL A 50 -9.91 12.73 -2.25
N ASP A 51 -9.43 12.68 -1.01
CA ASP A 51 -8.57 13.66 -0.33
C ASP A 51 -7.25 13.91 -1.09
N LEU A 52 -6.94 15.19 -1.32
CA LEU A 52 -5.88 15.71 -2.20
C LEU A 52 -4.49 15.81 -1.53
N ASN A 53 -4.24 15.12 -0.42
CA ASN A 53 -3.02 15.29 0.36
C ASN A 53 -1.80 14.44 -0.04
N SER A 54 -1.75 13.92 -1.28
CA SER A 54 -0.54 13.27 -1.79
C SER A 54 -0.23 13.74 -3.21
N ARG A 55 0.80 14.59 -3.35
CA ARG A 55 1.76 14.78 -4.46
C ARG A 55 1.50 14.18 -5.87
N PHE A 56 0.31 14.24 -6.46
CA PHE A 56 0.10 13.69 -7.82
C PHE A 56 -0.05 14.82 -8.85
N THR A 57 1.06 15.12 -9.51
CA THR A 57 1.08 15.87 -10.77
C THR A 57 0.98 14.85 -11.90
N ASN A 58 -0.22 14.51 -12.39
CA ASN A 58 -0.38 13.91 -13.72
C ASN A 58 -1.85 13.89 -14.20
N ILE A 59 -2.02 14.19 -15.48
CA ILE A 59 -3.26 14.40 -16.27
C ILE A 59 -4.20 13.18 -16.33
N HIS A 60 -3.78 12.01 -15.87
CA HIS A 60 -4.50 10.74 -16.03
C HIS A 60 -5.74 10.57 -15.13
N GLU A 61 -5.87 11.39 -14.10
CA GLU A 61 -6.97 11.34 -13.13
C GLU A 61 -8.33 11.74 -13.74
N ALA A 62 -8.33 12.39 -14.90
CA ALA A 62 -9.55 12.71 -15.63
C ALA A 62 -10.20 11.51 -16.35
N PHE A 63 -9.51 10.37 -16.51
CA PHE A 63 -10.06 9.22 -17.26
C PHE A 63 -10.28 7.97 -16.43
N GLY A 64 -10.09 8.08 -15.12
CA GLY A 64 -9.94 6.88 -14.29
C GLY A 64 -8.76 6.03 -14.74
N GLN A 65 -7.66 6.66 -15.18
CA GLN A 65 -6.44 5.97 -15.57
C GLN A 65 -5.26 6.43 -14.71
N ALA A 66 -4.26 5.58 -14.54
CA ALA A 66 -3.01 5.93 -13.88
C ALA A 66 -1.85 5.17 -14.51
N ALA A 67 -0.63 5.68 -14.36
CA ALA A 67 0.57 4.94 -14.75
C ALA A 67 0.96 3.93 -13.67
N CYS A 68 1.48 2.79 -14.10
CA CYS A 68 2.12 1.78 -13.26
C CYS A 68 3.35 1.24 -13.99
N GLY A 69 4.54 1.74 -13.61
CA GLY A 69 5.76 1.50 -14.37
C GLY A 69 5.62 2.01 -15.81
N SER A 70 5.81 1.14 -16.80
CA SER A 70 5.67 1.45 -18.24
C SER A 70 4.25 1.25 -18.79
N SER A 71 3.28 0.93 -17.93
CA SER A 71 1.91 0.59 -18.33
C SER A 71 0.90 1.61 -17.84
N VAL A 72 -0.24 1.73 -18.54
CA VAL A 72 -1.40 2.52 -18.09
C VAL A 72 -2.47 1.55 -17.57
N ILE A 73 -2.97 1.82 -16.35
CA ILE A 73 -4.00 1.01 -15.68
C ILE A 73 -5.32 1.78 -15.58
N ASN A 74 -6.43 1.05 -15.47
CA ASN A 74 -7.74 1.61 -15.14
C ASN A 74 -7.92 1.62 -13.61
N ILE A 75 -7.99 2.80 -12.99
CA ILE A 75 -8.07 2.93 -11.53
C ILE A 75 -9.42 2.48 -10.95
N LYS A 76 -10.44 2.25 -11.78
CA LYS A 76 -11.71 1.66 -11.33
C LYS A 76 -11.59 0.16 -11.08
N THR A 77 -10.62 -0.50 -11.72
CA THR A 77 -10.43 -1.96 -11.64
C THR A 77 -9.10 -2.36 -11.03
N ASN A 78 -8.11 -1.47 -11.10
CA ASN A 78 -6.73 -1.76 -10.77
C ASN A 78 -6.10 -0.69 -9.88
N LEU A 79 -5.04 -1.11 -9.19
CA LEU A 79 -4.13 -0.23 -8.48
C LEU A 79 -2.69 -0.65 -8.75
N CYS A 80 -1.74 0.25 -8.53
CA CYS A 80 -0.32 -0.04 -8.69
C CYS A 80 0.36 -0.17 -7.33
N CYS A 81 0.94 -1.32 -7.04
CA CYS A 81 1.77 -1.54 -5.85
C CYS A 81 3.23 -1.68 -6.28
N ASN A 82 4.06 -0.70 -5.95
CA ASN A 82 5.50 -0.67 -6.26
C ASN A 82 5.82 -1.11 -7.72
N GLY A 83 5.13 -0.52 -8.69
CA GLY A 83 5.31 -0.82 -10.12
C GLY A 83 4.59 -2.09 -10.63
N VAL A 84 3.90 -2.84 -9.76
CA VAL A 84 3.13 -4.04 -10.13
C VAL A 84 1.64 -3.75 -10.14
N ILE A 85 0.99 -4.10 -11.25
CA ILE A 85 -0.45 -3.94 -11.44
C ILE A 85 -1.20 -4.99 -10.62
N ASN A 86 -2.13 -4.55 -9.79
CA ASN A 86 -2.98 -5.39 -8.96
C ASN A 86 -4.46 -5.03 -9.18
N SER A 87 -5.37 -5.92 -8.77
CA SER A 87 -6.81 -5.63 -8.68
C SER A 87 -7.19 -5.13 -7.29
N TRP A 88 -8.30 -4.40 -7.18
CA TRP A 88 -8.87 -4.01 -5.89
C TRP A 88 -9.41 -5.25 -5.14
N VAL A 89 -8.80 -5.61 -4.02
CA VAL A 89 -9.18 -6.81 -3.23
C VAL A 89 -9.98 -6.50 -1.97
N GLY A 90 -9.89 -5.27 -1.45
CA GLY A 90 -10.67 -4.73 -0.33
C GLY A 90 -11.54 -3.53 -0.73
N GLY A 91 -11.83 -3.38 -2.03
CA GLY A 91 -12.47 -2.18 -2.57
C GLY A 91 -11.64 -0.93 -2.26
N ALA A 92 -12.30 0.12 -1.76
CA ALA A 92 -11.66 1.38 -1.39
C ALA A 92 -10.62 1.26 -0.25
N ASN A 93 -10.67 0.19 0.55
CA ASN A 93 -9.73 -0.04 1.65
C ASN A 93 -8.48 -0.81 1.22
N THR A 94 -8.36 -1.20 -0.05
CA THR A 94 -7.20 -1.98 -0.51
C THR A 94 -5.90 -1.23 -0.24
N MET A 95 -4.92 -1.90 0.36
CA MET A 95 -3.60 -1.37 0.63
C MET A 95 -2.51 -2.17 -0.08
N CYS A 96 -1.30 -1.62 -0.17
CA CYS A 96 -0.14 -2.30 -0.74
C CYS A 96 0.79 -2.82 0.36
N CYS A 97 1.22 -4.07 0.22
CA CYS A 97 2.33 -4.68 0.92
C CYS A 97 3.44 -4.96 -0.11
N ASN A 98 4.37 -4.01 -0.23
CA ASN A 98 5.33 -3.92 -1.32
C ASN A 98 4.65 -4.01 -2.70
N THR A 99 4.77 -5.13 -3.42
CA THR A 99 4.20 -5.32 -4.76
C THR A 99 2.81 -5.93 -4.78
N LYS A 100 2.26 -6.31 -3.61
CA LYS A 100 0.99 -7.03 -3.49
C LYS A 100 -0.10 -6.14 -2.92
N ALA A 101 -1.27 -6.14 -3.56
CA ALA A 101 -2.47 -5.57 -2.98
C ALA A 101 -3.07 -6.52 -1.93
N TYR A 102 -3.60 -5.97 -0.84
CA TYR A 102 -4.29 -6.73 0.20
C TYR A 102 -5.46 -5.95 0.81
N ASP A 103 -6.41 -6.69 1.38
CA ASP A 103 -7.53 -6.14 2.14
C ASP A 103 -7.12 -6.06 3.62
N PRO A 104 -6.99 -4.86 4.22
CA PRO A 104 -6.54 -4.71 5.58
C PRO A 104 -7.53 -5.19 6.64
N THR A 105 -8.77 -5.49 6.24
CA THR A 105 -9.74 -6.14 7.13
C THR A 105 -9.49 -7.65 7.25
N LYS A 106 -8.75 -8.23 6.29
CA LYS A 106 -8.46 -9.67 6.22
C LYS A 106 -7.01 -10.00 6.48
N ASN A 107 -6.10 -9.08 6.20
CA ASN A 107 -4.66 -9.31 6.29
C ASN A 107 -3.92 -8.12 6.89
N MET A 108 -2.76 -8.39 7.49
CA MET A 108 -1.79 -7.41 7.94
C MET A 108 -0.52 -7.54 7.09
N CYS A 109 0.03 -6.41 6.65
CA CYS A 109 1.38 -6.34 6.11
C CYS A 109 2.38 -6.15 7.26
N CYS A 110 3.34 -7.05 7.37
CA CYS A 110 4.36 -6.99 8.41
C CYS A 110 5.40 -5.91 8.10
N SER A 111 6.16 -5.51 9.13
CA SER A 111 7.15 -4.44 9.03
C SER A 111 8.29 -4.70 8.04
N ASP A 112 8.46 -5.93 7.57
CA ASP A 112 9.38 -6.29 6.48
C ASP A 112 8.87 -5.84 5.08
N GLY A 113 7.64 -5.32 5.02
CA GLY A 113 6.97 -4.83 3.83
C GLY A 113 6.53 -5.92 2.85
N ASN A 114 6.77 -7.20 3.13
CA ASN A 114 6.58 -8.29 2.17
C ASN A 114 5.68 -9.42 2.68
N THR A 115 5.61 -9.59 3.99
CA THR A 115 4.86 -10.67 4.61
C THR A 115 3.42 -10.23 4.87
N LEU A 116 2.48 -10.97 4.30
CA LEU A 116 1.05 -10.80 4.55
C LEU A 116 0.57 -11.94 5.46
N LEU A 117 0.06 -11.59 6.63
CA LEU A 117 -0.52 -12.55 7.56
C LEU A 117 -2.04 -12.32 7.69
N PRO A 118 -2.85 -13.38 7.81
CA PRO A 118 -4.28 -13.22 8.03
C PRO A 118 -4.54 -12.56 9.39
N MET A 119 -5.47 -11.61 9.41
CA MET A 119 -5.99 -11.04 10.65
C MET A 119 -6.65 -12.14 11.49
N THR A 120 -6.52 -12.01 12.80
CA THR A 120 -7.23 -12.87 13.77
C THR A 120 -8.49 -12.19 14.28
N SER A 121 -9.39 -12.95 14.89
CA SER A 121 -10.56 -12.39 15.60
C SER A 121 -10.18 -11.59 16.85
N ASP A 122 -8.98 -11.80 17.40
CA ASP A 122 -8.44 -11.04 18.52
C ASP A 122 -7.81 -9.73 18.03
N PRO A 123 -8.39 -8.55 18.34
CA PRO A 123 -7.86 -7.26 17.89
C PRO A 123 -6.54 -6.87 18.56
N SER A 124 -6.12 -7.59 19.60
CA SER A 124 -4.86 -7.35 20.29
C SER A 124 -3.64 -7.94 19.56
N MET A 125 -3.86 -8.77 18.53
CA MET A 125 -2.81 -9.36 17.69
C MET A 125 -2.31 -8.34 16.65
N THR A 126 -1.55 -7.34 17.11
CA THR A 126 -1.18 -6.16 16.32
C THR A 126 0.24 -6.19 15.76
N ALA A 127 1.03 -7.23 16.05
CA ALA A 127 2.43 -7.35 15.62
C ALA A 127 2.71 -8.68 14.92
N CYS A 128 3.69 -8.71 14.01
CA CYS A 128 4.10 -9.92 13.30
C CYS A 128 5.33 -10.57 13.93
N CYS A 129 5.34 -11.90 14.01
CA CYS A 129 6.52 -12.68 14.35
C CYS A 129 6.54 -13.98 13.54
N GLY A 130 7.57 -14.17 12.71
CA GLY A 130 7.65 -15.32 11.81
C GLY A 130 6.42 -15.41 10.92
N THR A 131 5.63 -16.47 11.08
CA THR A 131 4.44 -16.76 10.26
C THR A 131 3.12 -16.39 10.94
N GLY A 132 3.15 -15.69 12.09
CA GLY A 132 1.95 -15.43 12.89
C GLY A 132 1.88 -14.01 13.44
N LEU A 133 0.66 -13.59 13.76
CA LEU A 133 0.42 -12.37 14.54
C LEU A 133 0.52 -12.69 16.04
N TYR A 134 0.96 -11.71 16.83
CA TYR A 134 1.04 -11.82 18.28
C TYR A 134 0.63 -10.51 18.96
N ASN A 135 0.28 -10.62 20.24
CA ASN A 135 -0.04 -9.48 21.09
C ASN A 135 1.25 -8.93 21.74
N PRO A 136 1.73 -7.73 21.33
CA PRO A 136 2.97 -7.17 21.86
C PRO A 136 2.90 -6.72 23.33
N GLY A 137 1.70 -6.64 23.92
CA GLY A 137 1.50 -6.40 25.35
C GLY A 137 1.64 -7.64 26.24
N LYS A 138 1.59 -8.85 25.66
CA LYS A 138 1.69 -10.13 26.39
C LYS A 138 2.91 -10.96 25.98
N SER A 139 3.43 -10.72 24.79
CA SER A 139 4.47 -11.53 24.17
C SER A 139 5.41 -10.67 23.36
N MET A 140 6.54 -11.23 22.97
CA MET A 140 7.56 -10.61 22.13
C MET A 140 8.04 -11.60 21.06
N CYS A 141 8.75 -11.10 20.05
CA CYS A 141 9.33 -11.94 19.02
C CYS A 141 10.83 -12.18 19.30
N CYS A 142 11.21 -13.44 19.51
CA CYS A 142 12.61 -13.85 19.66
C CYS A 142 12.98 -14.81 18.53
N GLY A 143 13.95 -14.43 17.69
CA GLY A 143 14.43 -15.30 16.60
C GLY A 143 13.33 -15.78 15.65
N GLY A 144 12.29 -14.97 15.43
CA GLY A 144 11.13 -15.34 14.60
C GLY A 144 10.08 -16.22 15.29
N THR A 145 10.22 -16.48 16.59
CA THR A 145 9.25 -17.23 17.40
C THR A 145 8.61 -16.33 18.46
N VAL A 146 7.29 -16.45 18.63
CA VAL A 146 6.56 -15.72 19.68
C VAL A 146 6.92 -16.30 21.04
N GLN A 147 7.32 -15.45 21.98
CA GLN A 147 7.71 -15.81 23.33
C GLN A 147 6.97 -14.95 24.36
N PRO A 148 6.64 -15.48 25.54
CA PRO A 148 5.98 -14.71 26.58
C PRO A 148 6.90 -13.61 27.13
N ILE A 149 6.30 -12.50 27.56
CA ILE A 149 6.98 -11.49 28.38
C ILE A 149 7.17 -12.08 29.79
N ILE A 150 8.38 -11.99 30.33
CA ILE A 150 8.74 -12.48 31.67
C ILE A 150 8.83 -11.29 32.63
N GLY A 151 7.83 -11.19 33.51
CA GLY A 151 7.69 -10.04 34.41
C GLY A 151 7.21 -8.80 33.65
N THR A 152 8.14 -7.93 33.26
CA THR A 152 7.83 -6.72 32.47
C THR A 152 8.55 -6.77 31.13
N ALA A 153 8.06 -6.01 30.14
CA ALA A 153 8.74 -5.89 28.84
C ALA A 153 10.19 -5.40 29.00
N ALA A 154 10.46 -4.52 29.98
CA ALA A 154 11.81 -4.03 30.28
C ALA A 154 12.73 -5.10 30.90
N ASN A 155 12.16 -6.10 31.58
CA ASN A 155 12.90 -7.19 32.22
C ASN A 155 13.01 -8.43 31.33
N THR A 156 12.48 -8.41 30.11
CA THR A 156 12.50 -9.56 29.21
C THR A 156 13.47 -9.34 28.06
N GLY A 157 14.37 -10.28 27.84
CA GLY A 157 15.29 -10.30 26.70
C GLY A 157 15.14 -11.57 25.87
N CYS A 158 15.79 -11.60 24.71
CA CYS A 158 15.84 -12.80 23.86
C CYS A 158 17.21 -13.49 23.95
N CYS A 159 17.21 -14.82 24.05
CA CYS A 159 18.36 -15.68 23.87
C CYS A 159 18.06 -16.66 22.73
N GLY A 160 18.44 -16.29 21.50
CA GLY A 160 18.01 -17.01 20.30
C GLY A 160 16.50 -16.90 20.10
N THR A 161 15.80 -18.03 20.16
CA THR A 161 14.33 -18.11 19.99
C THR A 161 13.56 -18.08 21.31
N ALA A 162 14.24 -18.06 22.46
CA ALA A 162 13.61 -18.08 23.79
C ALA A 162 13.67 -16.71 24.46
N SER A 163 12.63 -16.35 25.22
CA SER A 163 12.69 -15.20 26.13
C SER A 163 13.33 -15.59 27.47
N TYR A 164 13.99 -14.64 28.13
CA TYR A 164 14.61 -14.83 29.44
C TYR A 164 14.56 -13.55 30.29
N ASN A 165 14.70 -13.68 31.60
CA ASN A 165 14.62 -12.56 32.53
C ASN A 165 15.98 -11.86 32.67
N LEU A 166 16.08 -10.61 32.21
CA LEU A 166 17.29 -9.80 32.23
C LEU A 166 17.78 -9.49 33.65
N THR A 167 16.92 -9.57 34.67
CA THR A 167 17.27 -9.26 36.06
C THR A 167 18.14 -10.36 36.66
N ASN A 168 17.73 -11.62 36.53
CA ASN A 168 18.36 -12.76 37.25
C ASN A 168 18.99 -13.83 36.33
N GLN A 169 18.94 -13.66 35.01
CA GLN A 169 19.51 -14.61 34.06
C GLN A 169 20.45 -13.93 33.06
N MET A 170 21.30 -14.74 32.42
CA MET A 170 22.22 -14.34 31.37
C MET A 170 22.14 -15.29 30.17
N CYS A 171 22.35 -14.75 28.97
CA CYS A 171 22.43 -15.53 27.75
C CYS A 171 23.89 -15.69 27.31
N SER A 172 24.35 -16.93 27.13
CA SER A 172 25.68 -17.24 26.62
C SER A 172 25.63 -18.34 25.58
N ARG A 173 26.03 -18.02 24.35
CA ARG A 173 26.01 -18.94 23.19
C ARG A 173 24.65 -19.64 22.99
N GLY A 174 23.56 -18.88 23.17
CA GLY A 174 22.19 -19.40 23.04
C GLY A 174 21.67 -20.21 24.24
N ARG A 175 22.42 -20.28 25.34
CA ARG A 175 21.99 -20.91 26.58
C ARG A 175 21.69 -19.88 27.66
N ILE A 176 20.55 -20.05 28.32
CA ILE A 176 20.12 -19.23 29.44
C ILE A 176 20.63 -19.87 30.73
N ALA A 177 21.30 -19.09 31.57
CA ALA A 177 21.75 -19.50 32.89
C ALA A 177 21.36 -18.43 33.93
N ASN A 178 21.23 -18.83 35.20
CA ASN A 178 21.05 -17.87 36.28
C ASN A 178 22.36 -17.12 36.56
N LYS A 179 22.25 -15.87 37.02
CA LYS A 179 23.38 -15.07 37.50
C LYS A 179 23.85 -15.51 38.88
#